data_AF-A0A327YDA9-F1
#
_entry.id   AF-A0A327YDA9-F1
#
_cell.length_a   1.000
_cell.length_b   1.000
_cell.length_c   1.000
_cell.angle_alpha   90.00
_cell.angle_beta   90.00
_cell.angle_gamma   90.00
#
_symmetry.space_group_name_H-M   'P 1'
#
loop_
_entity.id
_entity.type
_entity.pdbx_description
1 polymer ?
#
loop_
_entity_poly.entity_id
_entity_poly.type
_entity_poly.pdbx_seq_one_letter_code
_entity_poly.pdbx_strand_id
1 'polypeptide(L)'
;MSAPDTDIDKQEKQHRAPLWGMWGGLGLVAILFLGWLLWTVSQGSEPETPVERMDDFTGQVEEVDPNAPSTRDAETTNTVPAGSD
;
A
#
# COMPACT_ATOMS: atom_id res chain seq x y z
N MET A 1 -18.72 -41.35 36.15
CA MET A 1 -17.66 -40.42 36.60
C MET A 1 -18.07 -39.04 36.15
N SER A 2 -18.30 -38.10 37.08
CA SER A 2 -18.57 -36.70 36.75
C SER A 2 -17.28 -36.04 36.29
N ALA A 3 -17.37 -35.19 35.27
CA ALA A 3 -16.21 -34.51 34.69
C ALA A 3 -15.47 -33.67 35.75
N PRO A 4 -14.14 -33.53 35.65
CA PRO A 4 -13.39 -32.62 36.50
C PRO A 4 -13.96 -31.20 36.39
N ASP A 5 -14.21 -30.57 37.54
CA ASP A 5 -14.71 -29.20 37.61
C ASP A 5 -13.56 -28.26 37.24
N THR A 6 -13.58 -27.72 36.02
CA THR A 6 -12.52 -26.82 35.55
C THR A 6 -12.85 -25.41 36.03
N ASP A 7 -12.01 -24.85 36.90
CA ASP A 7 -12.16 -23.49 37.40
C ASP A 7 -11.77 -22.49 36.30
N ILE A 8 -12.75 -22.12 35.45
CA ILE A 8 -12.57 -21.23 34.30
C ILE A 8 -12.25 -19.80 34.74
N ASP A 9 -12.91 -19.31 35.79
CA ASP A 9 -12.70 -17.97 36.35
C ASP A 9 -11.25 -17.77 36.81
N LYS A 10 -10.64 -18.81 37.37
CA LYS A 10 -9.25 -18.76 37.81
C LYS A 10 -8.26 -18.74 36.64
N GLN A 11 -8.56 -19.45 35.55
CA GLN A 11 -7.75 -19.46 34.34
C GLN A 11 -7.84 -18.11 33.61
N GLU A 12 -9.03 -17.58 33.39
CA GLU A 12 -9.23 -16.26 32.77
C GLU A 12 -8.41 -15.17 33.48
N LYS A 13 -8.43 -15.21 34.82
CA LYS A 13 -7.68 -14.27 35.66
C LYS A 13 -6.16 -14.38 35.54
N GLN A 14 -5.62 -15.50 35.10
CA GLN A 14 -4.19 -15.69 34.87
C GLN A 14 -3.78 -15.33 33.44
N HIS A 15 -4.67 -15.54 32.45
CA HIS A 15 -4.39 -15.23 31.05
C HIS A 15 -4.58 -13.75 30.68
N ARG A 16 -5.36 -12.99 31.47
CA ARG A 16 -5.57 -11.55 31.25
C ARG A 16 -4.29 -10.71 31.28
N ALA A 17 -3.29 -11.07 32.10
CA ALA A 17 -2.04 -10.32 32.19
C ALA A 17 -1.16 -10.44 30.92
N PRO A 18 -0.90 -11.65 30.40
CA PRO A 18 -0.27 -11.81 29.07
C PRO A 18 -1.01 -11.10 27.94
N LEU A 19 -2.36 -11.19 27.92
CA LEU A 19 -3.17 -10.53 26.90
C LEU A 19 -3.04 -9.01 26.95
N TRP A 20 -3.01 -8.43 28.16
CA TRP A 20 -2.75 -6.99 28.33
C TRP A 20 -1.35 -6.58 27.84
N GLY A 21 -0.34 -7.43 28.04
CA GLY A 21 1.01 -7.20 27.50
C GLY A 21 1.03 -7.16 25.98
N MET A 22 0.31 -8.06 25.32
CA MET A 22 0.17 -8.05 23.85
C MET A 22 -0.54 -6.80 23.35
N TRP A 23 -1.65 -6.39 23.98
CA TRP A 23 -2.33 -5.14 23.65
C TRP A 23 -1.45 -3.91 23.85
N GLY A 24 -0.66 -3.87 24.92
CA GLY A 24 0.33 -2.81 25.14
C GLY A 24 1.40 -2.78 24.03
N GLY A 25 1.90 -3.95 23.64
CA GLY A 25 2.84 -4.08 22.52
C GLY A 25 2.26 -3.61 21.19
N LEU A 26 1.04 -4.05 20.86
CA LEU A 26 0.32 -3.60 19.66
C LEU A 26 0.10 -2.08 19.68
N GLY A 27 -0.29 -1.52 20.82
CA GLY A 27 -0.49 -0.08 20.99
C GLY A 27 0.79 0.71 20.73
N LEU A 28 1.92 0.26 21.27
CA LEU A 28 3.22 0.90 21.03
C LEU A 28 3.60 0.87 19.55
N VAL A 29 3.45 -0.28 18.89
CA VAL A 29 3.73 -0.42 17.45
C VAL A 29 2.83 0.49 16.62
N ALA A 30 1.54 0.56 16.95
CA ALA A 30 0.60 1.45 16.25
C ALA A 30 1.00 2.93 16.39
N ILE A 31 1.42 3.36 17.58
CA ILE A 31 1.89 4.73 17.82
C ILE A 31 3.14 5.04 17.00
N LEU A 32 4.13 4.14 17.03
CA LEU A 32 5.37 4.27 16.25
C LEU A 32 5.07 4.33 14.74
N PHE A 33 4.18 3.47 14.25
CA PHE A 33 3.79 3.43 12.85
C PHE A 33 3.09 4.72 12.42
N LEU A 34 2.14 5.22 13.20
CA LEU A 34 1.46 6.48 12.92
C LEU A 34 2.43 7.67 12.95
N GLY A 35 3.35 7.71 13.91
CA GLY A 35 4.39 8.74 13.98
C GLY A 35 5.29 8.72 12.74
N TRP A 36 5.74 7.52 12.33
CA TRP A 36 6.53 7.34 11.11
C TRP A 36 5.74 7.73 9.85
N LEU A 37 4.46 7.38 9.77
CA LEU A 37 3.62 7.71 8.61
C LEU A 37 3.45 9.22 8.46
N LEU A 38 3.17 9.94 9.55
CA LEU A 38 3.08 11.41 9.54
C LEU A 38 4.40 12.04 9.10
N TRP A 39 5.52 11.51 9.59
CA TRP A 39 6.86 11.96 9.19
C TRP A 39 7.11 11.74 7.69
N THR A 40 6.84 10.53 7.19
CA THR A 40 7.00 10.19 5.77
C THR A 40 6.13 11.06 4.88
N VAL A 41 4.86 11.29 5.24
CA VAL A 41 3.97 12.19 4.47
C VAL A 41 4.50 13.61 4.46
N SER A 42 5.05 14.11 5.58
CA SER A 42 5.63 15.45 5.65
C SER A 42 6.92 15.62 4.83
N GLN A 43 7.61 14.52 4.55
CA GLN A 43 8.86 14.48 3.77
C GLN A 43 8.70 13.89 2.37
N GLY A 44 7.47 13.60 1.93
CA GLY A 44 7.23 13.03 0.62
C GLY A 44 7.76 13.96 -0.47
N SER A 45 8.82 13.55 -1.15
CA SER A 45 9.30 14.21 -2.37
C SER A 45 8.24 14.09 -3.47
N GLU A 46 8.17 15.09 -4.35
CA GLU A 46 7.35 15.00 -5.56
C GLU A 46 7.76 13.79 -6.40
N PRO A 47 6.82 13.15 -7.12
CA PRO A 47 7.16 12.03 -8.01
C PRO A 47 8.23 12.47 -9.00
N GLU A 48 9.36 11.79 -9.02
CA GLU A 48 10.38 12.03 -10.03
C GLU A 48 9.85 11.55 -11.38
N THR A 49 9.60 12.49 -12.29
CA THR A 49 9.27 12.16 -13.68
C THR A 49 10.55 11.70 -14.37
N PRO A 50 10.62 10.44 -14.86
CA PRO A 50 11.78 9.97 -15.58
C PRO A 50 12.00 10.82 -16.83
N VAL A 51 13.21 11.33 -17.02
CA VAL A 51 13.64 12.03 -18.25
C VAL A 51 13.71 11.09 -19.46
N GLU A 52 13.74 9.79 -19.21
CA GLU A 52 13.74 8.74 -20.22
C GLU A 52 12.70 7.69 -19.85
N ARG A 53 11.81 7.36 -20.78
CA ARG A 53 10.87 6.24 -20.64
C ARG A 53 11.06 5.25 -21.80
N MET A 54 11.07 3.98 -21.46
CA MET A 54 11.05 2.89 -22.44
C MET A 54 9.61 2.69 -22.90
N ASP A 55 9.36 2.72 -24.20
CA ASP A 55 8.06 2.35 -24.78
C ASP A 55 7.88 0.83 -24.72
N ASP A 56 6.83 0.39 -24.03
CA ASP A 56 6.48 -1.03 -23.83
C ASP A 56 6.17 -1.77 -25.15
N PHE A 57 5.79 -1.05 -26.21
CA PHE A 57 5.41 -1.65 -27.50
C PHE A 57 6.58 -1.71 -28.49
N THR A 58 7.42 -0.68 -28.54
CA THR A 58 8.51 -0.58 -29.52
C THR A 58 9.89 -0.90 -28.93
N GLY A 59 10.01 -0.88 -27.61
CA GLY A 59 11.28 -1.08 -26.91
C GLY A 59 12.31 0.02 -27.17
N GLN A 60 11.86 1.21 -27.56
CA GLN A 60 12.73 2.38 -27.74
C GLN A 60 12.67 3.29 -26.51
N VAL A 61 13.78 3.93 -26.19
CA VAL A 61 13.86 4.94 -25.12
C VAL A 61 13.49 6.28 -25.73
N GLU A 62 12.39 6.87 -25.24
CA GLU A 62 11.97 8.22 -25.58
C GLU A 62 12.38 9.19 -24.47
N GLU A 63 12.97 10.32 -24.88
CA GLU A 63 13.24 11.44 -23.99
C GLU A 63 11.90 12.12 -23.66
N VAL A 64 11.53 12.07 -22.39
CA VAL A 64 10.26 12.62 -21.90
C VAL A 64 10.52 14.02 -21.41
N ASP A 65 9.94 15.02 -22.07
CA ASP A 65 9.93 16.39 -21.56
C ASP A 65 9.14 16.43 -20.24
N PRO A 66 9.80 16.69 -19.09
CA PRO A 66 9.14 16.68 -17.79
C PRO A 66 8.18 17.86 -17.59
N ASN A 67 8.19 18.86 -18.49
CA ASN A 67 7.30 20.03 -18.43
C ASN A 67 6.15 19.96 -19.44
N ALA A 68 6.07 18.92 -20.27
CA ALA A 68 4.96 18.74 -21.18
C ALA A 68 3.67 18.37 -20.42
N PRO A 69 2.51 18.96 -20.76
CA PRO A 69 1.24 18.59 -20.13
C PRO A 69 0.94 17.12 -20.43
N SER A 70 0.69 16.32 -19.37
CA SER A 70 0.32 14.90 -19.54
C SER A 70 -1.12 14.75 -20.04
N THR A 71 -1.34 14.97 -21.33
CA THR A 71 -2.55 14.51 -22.01
C THR A 71 -2.41 13.00 -22.20
N ARG A 72 -3.01 12.20 -21.30
CA ARG A 72 -3.31 10.81 -21.66
C ARG A 72 -4.38 10.88 -22.73
N ASP A 73 -3.98 10.83 -23.99
CA ASP A 73 -4.90 10.65 -25.10
C ASP A 73 -5.47 9.23 -25.01
N ALA A 74 -6.55 9.09 -24.24
CA ALA A 74 -7.36 7.88 -24.17
C ALA A 74 -8.20 7.68 -25.45
N GLU A 75 -7.70 8.12 -26.61
CA GLU A 75 -8.41 8.13 -27.89
C GLU A 75 -7.65 7.35 -28.96
N THR A 76 -7.29 6.11 -28.66
CA THR A 76 -7.07 5.09 -29.70
C THR A 76 -7.80 3.80 -29.35
N THR A 77 -9.08 3.93 -28.98
CA THR A 77 -10.00 2.79 -29.04
C THR A 77 -10.37 2.56 -30.50
N ASN A 78 -9.69 1.59 -31.14
CA ASN A 78 -10.10 0.89 -32.37
C ASN A 78 -10.79 1.74 -33.46
N THR A 79 -10.03 2.41 -34.31
CA THR A 79 -10.49 2.66 -35.68
C THR A 79 -10.03 1.51 -36.57
N VAL A 80 -10.96 0.57 -36.84
CA VAL A 80 -10.83 -0.35 -37.98
C VAL A 80 -10.65 0.52 -39.22
N PRO A 81 -9.62 0.30 -40.07
CA PRO A 81 -9.48 1.08 -41.29
C PRO A 81 -10.71 0.84 -42.17
N ALA A 82 -11.48 1.91 -42.38
CA ALA A 82 -12.61 1.91 -43.27
C ALA A 82 -12.10 1.81 -44.71
N GLY A 83 -12.22 0.62 -45.29
CA GLY A 83 -12.27 0.39 -46.74
C GLY A 83 -10.96 0.56 -47.50
N SER A 84 -10.51 -0.53 -48.10
CA SER A 84 -10.12 -0.50 -49.50
C SER A 84 -10.56 -1.81 -50.12
N ASP A 85 -11.53 -1.69 -51.02
CA ASP A 85 -12.07 -2.74 -51.89
C ASP A 85 -10.98 -3.42 -52.73
#